data_AF-A0A511D0Q5-F1
#
_entry.id   AF-A0A511D0Q5-F1
#
_cell.length_a   1.000
_cell.length_b   1.000
_cell.length_c   1.000
_cell.angle_alpha   90.00
_cell.angle_beta   90.00
_cell.angle_gamma   90.00
#
_symmetry.space_group_name_H-M   'P 1'
#
loop_
_entity.id
_entity.type
_entity.pdbx_description
1 polymer ?
#
loop_
_entity_poly.entity_id
_entity_poly.type
_entity_poly.pdbx_seq_one_letter_code
_entity_poly.pdbx_strand_id
1 'polypeptide(L)'
;MRPAETVPDVRWIADATADGRILVGADRFILRNPLERHAIRRAGARYIVFGTNDMRMVRMIELFEANLPLIRAPAGRPGPWAYRGAQHSLDRLVLNCHDI
;
A
#
# COMPACT_ATOMS: atom_id res chain seq x y z
N MET A 1 1.32 -2.03 -24.65
CA MET A 1 1.29 -2.09 -23.17
C MET A 1 -0.01 -1.44 -22.73
N ARG A 2 -1.01 -2.20 -22.29
CA ARG A 2 -2.31 -1.64 -21.86
C ARG A 2 -2.20 -1.27 -20.37
N PRO A 3 -2.68 -0.09 -19.95
CA PRO A 3 -2.73 0.25 -18.53
C PRO A 3 -3.58 -0.78 -17.79
N ALA A 4 -3.21 -1.07 -16.55
CA ALA A 4 -3.80 -2.10 -15.69
C ALA A 4 -5.18 -1.67 -15.15
N GLU A 5 -6.12 -1.30 -16.02
CA GLU A 5 -7.42 -0.71 -15.64
C GLU A 5 -8.56 -1.73 -15.51
N THR A 6 -8.33 -3.04 -15.70
CA THR A 6 -9.43 -4.05 -15.71
C THR A 6 -9.18 -5.30 -14.88
N VAL A 7 -8.11 -5.35 -14.09
CA VAL A 7 -8.03 -6.34 -13.01
C VAL A 7 -8.82 -5.76 -11.84
N PRO A 8 -9.86 -6.44 -11.30
CA PRO A 8 -10.52 -5.97 -10.09
C PRO A 8 -9.45 -5.64 -9.06
N ASP A 9 -9.49 -4.46 -8.43
CA ASP A 9 -8.39 -3.96 -7.56
C ASP A 9 -7.97 -4.95 -6.46
N VAL A 10 -8.84 -5.90 -6.14
CA VAL A 10 -8.57 -6.99 -5.19
C VAL A 10 -7.61 -8.05 -5.73
N ARG A 11 -7.67 -8.41 -7.02
CA ARG A 11 -6.91 -9.54 -7.57
C ARG A 11 -5.42 -9.23 -7.70
N TRP A 12 -5.07 -8.00 -8.11
CA TRP A 12 -3.67 -7.62 -8.19
C TRP A 12 -3.00 -7.56 -6.82
N ILE A 13 -3.75 -7.24 -5.75
CA ILE A 13 -3.24 -7.27 -4.37
C ILE A 13 -2.87 -8.70 -3.97
N ALA A 14 -3.74 -9.66 -4.26
CA ALA A 14 -3.48 -11.08 -3.98
C ALA A 14 -2.27 -11.59 -4.77
N ASP A 15 -2.22 -11.33 -6.09
CA ASP A 15 -1.14 -11.78 -6.96
C ASP A 15 0.22 -11.17 -6.54
N ALA A 16 0.27 -9.85 -6.30
CA ALA A 16 1.49 -9.19 -5.82
C ALA A 16 1.94 -9.69 -4.45
N THR A 17 0.99 -10.06 -3.58
CA THR A 17 1.31 -10.62 -2.26
C THR A 17 1.85 -12.04 -2.37
N ALA A 18 1.28 -12.87 -3.25
CA ALA A 18 1.76 -14.23 -3.52
C ALA A 18 3.20 -14.22 -4.08
N ASP A 19 3.55 -13.21 -4.88
CA ASP A 19 4.90 -12.96 -5.36
C ASP A 19 5.88 -12.44 -4.29
N GLY A 20 5.43 -12.27 -3.04
CA GLY A 20 6.27 -11.75 -1.96
C GLY A 20 6.66 -10.28 -2.13
N ARG A 21 5.86 -9.48 -2.84
CA ARG A 21 6.12 -8.05 -3.05
C ARG A 21 5.61 -7.21 -1.88
N ILE A 22 6.07 -5.96 -1.84
CA ILE A 22 5.50 -4.88 -1.01
C ILE A 22 4.83 -3.91 -1.96
N LEU A 23 3.58 -3.59 -1.69
CA LEU A 23 2.76 -2.73 -2.51
C LEU A 23 3.05 -1.27 -2.13
N VAL A 24 3.28 -0.42 -3.13
CA VAL A 24 3.48 1.03 -2.96
C VAL A 24 2.44 1.79 -3.77
N GLY A 25 1.57 2.53 -3.09
CA GLY A 25 0.46 3.26 -3.71
C GLY A 25 0.60 4.77 -3.66
N ALA A 26 0.02 5.44 -4.66
CA ALA A 26 -0.14 6.90 -4.73
C ALA A 26 -1.42 7.42 -4.07
N ASP A 27 -2.39 6.53 -3.89
CA ASP A 27 -3.74 6.93 -3.49
C ASP A 27 -4.08 6.42 -2.09
N ARG A 28 -4.41 7.36 -1.20
CA ARG A 28 -4.92 7.08 0.15
C ARG A 28 -6.35 6.52 0.16
N PHE A 29 -7.12 6.68 -0.92
CA PHE A 29 -8.48 6.18 -1.05
C PHE A 29 -8.53 4.64 -1.03
N ILE A 30 -7.45 3.96 -1.41
CA ILE A 30 -7.31 2.50 -1.28
C ILE A 30 -7.55 2.02 0.17
N LEU A 31 -7.23 2.87 1.14
CA LEU A 31 -7.41 2.58 2.55
C LEU A 31 -8.79 3.01 3.07
N ARG A 32 -9.53 3.81 2.31
CA ARG A 32 -10.90 4.24 2.64
C ARG A 32 -11.93 3.28 2.05
N ASN A 33 -11.61 2.59 0.97
CA ASN A 33 -12.42 1.54 0.38
C ASN A 33 -12.44 0.27 1.26
N PRO A 34 -13.61 -0.16 1.77
CA PRO A 34 -13.71 -1.39 2.55
C PRO A 34 -13.24 -2.64 1.80
N LEU A 35 -13.46 -2.71 0.48
CA LEU A 35 -13.09 -3.87 -0.34
C LEU A 35 -11.57 -4.04 -0.43
N GLU A 36 -10.84 -2.95 -0.60
CA GLU A 36 -9.38 -2.99 -0.68
C GLU A 36 -8.75 -3.23 0.70
N ARG A 37 -9.31 -2.67 1.78
CA ARG A 37 -8.90 -3.06 3.15
C ARG A 37 -9.10 -4.54 3.40
N HIS A 38 -10.26 -5.08 2.99
CA HIS A 38 -10.54 -6.51 3.10
C HIS A 38 -9.56 -7.33 2.25
N ALA A 39 -9.22 -6.87 1.03
CA ALA A 39 -8.23 -7.51 0.17
C ALA A 39 -6.85 -7.57 0.81
N ILE A 40 -6.35 -6.44 1.35
CA ILE A 40 -5.07 -6.36 2.06
C ILE A 40 -5.05 -7.34 3.24
N ARG A 41 -6.12 -7.35 4.05
CA ARG A 41 -6.22 -8.24 5.20
C ARG A 41 -6.28 -9.71 4.80
N ARG A 42 -7.14 -10.06 3.83
CA ARG A 42 -7.36 -11.44 3.36
C ARG A 42 -6.13 -12.01 2.67
N ALA A 43 -5.42 -11.20 1.90
CA ALA A 43 -4.20 -11.63 1.21
C ALA A 43 -2.97 -11.66 2.14
N GLY A 44 -3.03 -11.05 3.33
CA GLY A 44 -1.84 -10.85 4.16
C GLY A 44 -0.86 -9.83 3.56
N ALA A 45 -1.38 -8.85 2.81
CA ALA A 45 -0.57 -7.94 2.02
C ALA A 45 0.22 -6.95 2.88
N ARG A 46 1.35 -6.49 2.32
CA ARG A 46 2.26 -5.50 2.91
C ARG A 46 2.19 -4.23 2.09
N TYR A 47 1.68 -3.16 2.67
CA TYR A 47 1.28 -1.98 1.91
C TYR A 47 1.89 -0.69 2.45
N ILE A 48 2.35 0.20 1.56
CA ILE A 48 2.82 1.54 1.88
C ILE A 48 2.13 2.52 0.93
N VAL A 49 1.55 3.58 1.47
CA VAL A 49 0.96 4.66 0.66
C VAL A 49 1.75 5.94 0.83
N PHE A 50 2.01 6.63 -0.28
CA PHE A 50 2.54 7.99 -0.30
C PHE A 50 1.55 8.92 -0.95
N GLY A 51 1.32 10.06 -0.31
CA GLY A 51 0.65 11.19 -0.94
C GLY A 51 -0.88 11.20 -0.93
N THR A 52 -1.38 12.03 -1.83
CA THR A 52 -2.79 12.36 -2.10
C THR A 52 -2.96 12.40 -3.61
N ASN A 53 -4.20 12.33 -4.13
CA ASN A 53 -4.48 12.20 -5.56
C ASN A 53 -3.78 13.21 -6.48
N ASP A 54 -3.43 14.40 -5.97
CA ASP A 54 -2.78 15.46 -6.75
C ASP A 54 -1.25 15.53 -6.58
N MET A 55 -0.63 14.54 -5.91
CA MET A 55 0.80 14.52 -5.69
C MET A 55 1.55 14.15 -6.98
N ARG A 56 2.53 14.99 -7.36
CA ARG A 56 3.40 14.69 -8.51
C ARG A 56 4.27 13.46 -8.24
N MET A 57 4.44 12.61 -9.25
CA MET A 57 5.26 11.39 -9.16
C MET A 57 6.68 11.65 -8.63
N VAL A 58 7.33 12.73 -9.07
CA VAL A 58 8.67 13.12 -8.57
C VAL A 58 8.70 13.28 -7.05
N ARG A 59 7.64 13.86 -6.46
CA ARG A 59 7.54 13.99 -5.00
C ARG A 59 7.28 12.66 -4.31
N MET A 60 6.55 11.74 -4.94
CA MET A 60 6.39 10.40 -4.38
C MET A 60 7.71 9.63 -4.34
N ILE A 61 8.53 9.75 -5.38
CA ILE A 61 9.86 9.12 -5.42
C ILE A 61 10.73 9.67 -4.30
N GLU A 62 10.79 11.00 -4.15
CA GLU A 62 11.55 11.63 -3.06
C GLU A 62 11.06 11.18 -1.67
N LEU A 63 9.74 11.09 -1.45
CA LEU A 63 9.18 10.57 -0.20
C LEU A 63 9.56 9.12 0.04
N PHE A 64 9.50 8.28 -1.00
CA PHE A 64 9.89 6.88 -0.91
C PHE A 64 11.37 6.75 -0.54
N GLU A 65 12.25 7.46 -1.24
CA GLU A 65 13.70 7.49 -0.98
C GLU A 65 14.02 7.97 0.44
N ALA A 66 13.40 9.07 0.88
CA ALA A 66 13.57 9.61 2.22
C ALA A 66 13.13 8.63 3.33
N ASN A 67 12.16 7.76 3.04
CA ASN A 67 11.65 6.77 3.99
C ASN A 67 12.27 5.37 3.86
N LEU A 68 13.14 5.11 2.87
CA LEU A 68 13.76 3.79 2.67
C LEU A 68 14.30 3.14 3.96
N PRO A 69 15.01 3.87 4.87
CA PRO A 69 15.46 3.30 6.13
C PRO A 69 14.31 2.82 7.03
N LEU A 70 13.22 3.59 7.10
CA LEU A 70 12.03 3.25 7.88
C LEU A 70 11.24 2.10 7.24
N ILE A 71 11.22 1.99 5.91
CA ILE A 71 10.55 0.93 5.15
C ILE A 71 11.24 -0.44 5.35
N ARG A 72 12.57 -0.45 5.50
CA ARG A 72 13.33 -1.69 5.72
C ARG A 72 12.89 -2.44 6.99
N ALA A 73 12.54 -1.72 8.06
CA ALA A 73 12.15 -2.33 9.33
C ALA A 73 10.88 -3.22 9.24
N PRO A 74 9.76 -2.77 8.64
CA PRO A 74 8.59 -3.61 8.40
C PRO A 74 8.74 -4.54 7.19
N ALA A 75 9.62 -4.27 6.21
CA ALA A 75 9.75 -5.08 5.00
C ALA A 75 10.02 -6.57 5.27
N GLY A 76 10.80 -6.88 6.31
CA GLY A 76 11.10 -8.26 6.72
C GLY A 76 10.01 -8.94 7.55
N ARG A 77 8.93 -8.22 7.91
CA ARG A 77 7.83 -8.75 8.74
C ARG A 77 6.71 -9.27 7.85
N PRO A 78 6.11 -10.43 8.18
CA PRO A 78 4.92 -10.90 7.48
C PRO A 78 3.77 -9.88 7.62
N GLY A 79 2.92 -9.80 6.60
CA GLY A 79 1.68 -9.01 6.66
C GLY A 79 0.58 -9.71 7.49
N PRO A 80 -0.62 -9.11 7.58
CA PRO A 80 -0.99 -7.86 6.94
C PRO A 80 -0.50 -6.62 7.72
N TRP A 81 0.01 -5.64 7.00
CA TRP A 81 0.25 -4.31 7.54
C TRP A 81 0.14 -3.24 6.45
N ALA A 82 -0.25 -2.04 6.87
CA ALA A 82 -0.29 -0.87 6.01
C ALA A 82 0.34 0.32 6.73
N TYR A 83 1.15 1.09 6.02
CA TYR A 83 1.75 2.34 6.50
C TYR A 83 1.44 3.50 5.56
N ARG A 84 1.30 4.69 6.14
CA ARG A 84 1.32 5.95 5.40
C ARG A 84 2.68 6.60 5.57
N GLY A 85 3.33 6.91 4.45
CA GLY A 85 4.55 7.72 4.44
C GLY A 85 4.26 9.21 4.38
N ALA A 86 4.89 9.96 5.29
CA ALA A 86 5.12 11.39 5.18
C ALA A 86 6.63 11.65 5.05
N GLN A 87 7.07 12.90 4.98
CA GLN A 87 8.46 13.24 4.62
C GLN A 87 9.53 12.49 5.43
N HIS A 88 9.29 12.24 6.72
CA HIS A 88 10.20 11.51 7.60
C HIS A 88 9.49 10.58 8.60
N SER A 89 8.29 10.10 8.27
CA SER A 89 7.54 9.21 9.16
C SER A 89 6.77 8.14 8.39
N LEU A 90 6.61 7.00 9.04
CA LEU A 90 5.70 5.93 8.63
C LEU A 90 4.65 5.73 9.71
N ASP A 91 3.43 6.19 9.46
CA ASP A 91 2.30 6.03 10.37
C ASP A 91 1.59 4.72 10.08
N ARG A 92 1.48 3.86 11.10
CA ARG A 92 0.76 2.58 10.95
C ARG A 92 -0.73 2.86 10.79
N LEU A 93 -1.31 2.24 9.77
CA LEU A 93 -2.73 2.35 9.46
C LEU A 93 -3.50 1.19 10.09
N VAL A 94 -4.71 1.49 10.53
CA VAL A 94 -5.63 0.50 11.07
C VAL A 94 -6.44 -0.12 9.93
N LEU A 95 -6.25 -1.42 9.72
CA LEU A 95 -6.99 -2.22 8.73
C LEU A 95 -8.29 -2.76 9.34
N ASN A 96 -9.18 -1.86 9.78
CA ASN A 96 -10.50 -2.24 10.27
C ASN A 96 -11.38 -2.68 9.09
N CYS A 97 -11.92 -3.88 9.20
CA CYS A 97 -12.91 -4.42 8.29
C CYS A 97 -14.06 -4.91 9.17
N HIS A 98 -15.28 -4.44 8.94
CA HIS A 98 -16.45 -5.24 9.30
C HIS A 98 -16.51 -6.37 8.28
N ASP A 99 -16.88 -7.58 8.71
CA ASP A 99 -17.09 -8.69 7.78
C ASP A 99 -18.18 -8.25 6.79
N ILE A 100 -17.81 -8.15 5.51
CA ILE A 100 -18.69 -7.77 4.40
C ILE A 100 -19.21 -9.07 3.78
#